data_AF-A0A919C4C9-F1
#
_entry.id   AF-A0A919C4C9-F1
#
_cell.length_a   1.000
_cell.length_b   1.000
_cell.length_c   1.000
_cell.angle_alpha   90.00
_cell.angle_beta   90.00
_cell.angle_gamma   90.00
#
_symmetry.space_group_name_H-M   'P 1'
#
loop_
_entity.id
_entity.type
_entity.pdbx_description
1 polymer ?
#
loop_
_entity_poly.entity_id
_entity_poly.type
_entity_poly.pdbx_seq_one_letter_code
_entity_poly.pdbx_strand_id
1 'polypeptide(L)'
;MTAGRPLPVALLLPGQGSQHPRMAAGLYGHEPVFTAAMDEFFDAAGPEGGALREDWLAERPATDMDHVTRSQPLLFAVDHALGRLVLSWGVRPAALLGHSIGELASATLAGVFGRRDATGLVLDRVRRLAGAPPGGMLAVAASTAEVAPHLHGDVVVGAVNAPRQTVLAGPDGPLDEVGRALREAGFTCRRVPSLSAFHSPVLEPACRGAAERFAAVDRHAPSLPVHSAYTAAVLTRSDIDDPLFWARQPVAPVLFWPALEGLLATGDHLLVEVGPGQGLSQVARRHPAVRRGTSAVVSLLPARPGPPEADRAALEAAVARIRAAGHPVTRTAAAPDPEEHPVTTA
;
A
#
# COMPACT_ATOMS: atom_id res chain seq x y z
N MET A 1 5.64 10.76 36.66
CA MET A 1 5.48 11.14 35.25
C MET A 1 4.07 10.74 34.85
N THR A 2 3.17 11.71 34.67
CA THR A 2 1.82 11.43 34.16
C THR A 2 1.97 10.74 32.81
N ALA A 3 1.52 9.49 32.71
CA ALA A 3 1.52 8.77 31.44
C ALA A 3 0.73 9.62 30.44
N GLY A 4 1.43 10.19 29.47
CA GLY A 4 0.79 10.95 28.40
C GLY A 4 -0.24 10.07 27.69
N ARG A 5 -1.31 10.69 27.18
CA ARG A 5 -2.31 9.98 26.38
C ARG A 5 -1.59 9.22 25.24
N PRO A 6 -1.93 7.94 24.96
CA PRO A 6 -1.32 7.18 23.87
C PRO A 6 -1.36 7.96 22.56
N LEU A 7 -0.27 7.88 21.77
CA LEU A 7 -0.24 8.47 20.43
C LEU A 7 -1.33 7.82 19.56
N PRO A 8 -2.20 8.58 18.88
CA PRO A 8 -3.14 8.01 17.92
C PRO A 8 -2.42 7.13 16.88
N VAL A 9 -3.00 5.96 16.58
CA VAL A 9 -2.43 5.05 15.59
C VAL A 9 -2.80 5.52 14.20
N ALA A 10 -1.84 5.54 13.27
CA ALA A 10 -2.14 5.61 11.84
C ALA A 10 -1.55 4.40 11.12
N LEU A 11 -2.34 3.73 10.29
CA LEU A 11 -1.86 2.57 9.53
C LEU A 11 -1.28 3.03 8.19
N LEU A 12 -0.08 2.55 7.87
CA LEU A 12 0.57 2.76 6.59
C LEU A 12 0.48 1.47 5.76
N LEU A 13 -0.12 1.53 4.57
CA LEU A 13 -0.30 0.38 3.69
C LEU A 13 0.64 0.52 2.50
N PRO A 14 1.70 -0.31 2.39
CA PRO A 14 2.69 -0.18 1.33
C PRO A 14 2.13 -0.47 -0.08
N GLY A 15 2.93 -0.09 -1.07
CA GLY A 15 2.62 -0.35 -2.48
C GLY A 15 3.60 -1.35 -3.07
N GLN A 16 3.61 -1.43 -4.40
CA GLN A 16 4.58 -2.25 -5.13
C GLN A 16 6.03 -1.82 -4.82
N GLY A 17 6.91 -2.81 -4.76
CA GLY A 17 8.30 -2.73 -4.31
C GLY A 17 8.55 -3.44 -2.97
N SER A 18 7.51 -3.83 -2.25
CA SER A 18 7.60 -4.64 -1.02
C SER A 18 7.25 -6.11 -1.21
N GLN A 19 6.72 -6.49 -2.39
CA GLN A 19 6.35 -7.87 -2.67
C GLN A 19 7.57 -8.80 -2.66
N HIS A 20 7.34 -10.02 -2.20
CA HIS A 20 8.27 -11.12 -2.36
C HIS A 20 7.52 -12.45 -2.20
N PRO A 21 8.07 -13.56 -2.73
CA PRO A 21 7.52 -14.89 -2.47
C PRO A 21 7.31 -15.11 -0.96
N ARG A 22 6.18 -15.72 -0.61
CA ARG A 22 5.81 -16.06 0.77
C ARG A 22 5.74 -14.89 1.75
N MET A 23 5.52 -13.67 1.26
CA MET A 23 5.35 -12.50 2.12
C MET A 23 4.21 -12.67 3.12
N ALA A 24 4.48 -12.46 4.42
CA ALA A 24 3.55 -12.69 5.53
C ALA A 24 2.98 -14.13 5.62
N ALA A 25 3.50 -15.09 4.84
CA ALA A 25 2.97 -16.46 4.82
C ALA A 25 3.20 -17.19 6.15
N GLY A 26 4.14 -16.72 6.99
CA GLY A 26 4.33 -17.27 8.34
C GLY A 26 3.18 -17.01 9.30
N LEU A 27 2.27 -16.08 8.96
CA LEU A 27 1.06 -15.81 9.73
C LEU A 27 -0.12 -16.67 9.28
N TYR A 28 -0.07 -17.19 8.06
CA TYR A 28 -1.12 -18.03 7.49
C TYR A 28 -1.21 -19.36 8.26
N GLY A 29 -2.41 -19.71 8.71
CA GLY A 29 -2.67 -20.87 9.59
C GLY A 29 -2.29 -20.68 11.07
N HIS A 30 -1.71 -19.53 11.45
CA HIS A 30 -1.28 -19.22 12.82
C HIS A 30 -2.03 -18.04 13.44
N GLU A 31 -2.37 -17.03 12.62
CA GLU A 31 -3.19 -15.88 12.99
C GLU A 31 -4.57 -16.04 12.33
N PRO A 32 -5.63 -16.41 13.09
CA PRO A 32 -6.94 -16.75 12.52
C PRO A 32 -7.56 -15.62 11.69
N VAL A 33 -7.46 -14.37 12.16
CA VAL A 33 -8.01 -13.20 11.46
C VAL A 33 -7.29 -12.94 10.14
N PHE A 34 -5.95 -13.06 10.13
CA PHE A 34 -5.17 -12.92 8.91
C PHE A 34 -5.48 -14.05 7.92
N THR A 35 -5.57 -15.29 8.41
CA THR A 35 -5.90 -16.48 7.62
C THR A 35 -7.26 -16.31 6.96
N ALA A 36 -8.30 -15.98 7.74
CA ALA A 36 -9.65 -15.75 7.22
C ALA A 36 -9.67 -14.63 6.17
N ALA A 37 -8.97 -13.52 6.40
CA ALA A 37 -8.93 -12.42 5.44
C ALA A 37 -8.25 -12.79 4.11
N MET A 38 -7.19 -13.61 4.15
CA MET A 38 -6.55 -14.13 2.94
C MET A 38 -7.45 -15.13 2.22
N ASP A 39 -8.13 -16.02 2.95
CA ASP A 39 -9.08 -16.99 2.40
C ASP A 39 -10.25 -16.30 1.70
N GLU A 40 -10.85 -15.30 2.36
CA GLU A 40 -11.90 -14.45 1.77
C GLU A 40 -11.45 -13.80 0.46
N PHE A 41 -10.20 -13.33 0.37
CA PHE A 41 -9.65 -12.75 -0.85
C PHE A 41 -9.53 -13.79 -1.97
N PHE A 42 -8.95 -14.96 -1.68
CA PHE A 42 -8.80 -16.01 -2.70
C PHE A 42 -10.16 -16.54 -3.16
N ASP A 43 -11.12 -16.70 -2.26
CA ASP A 43 -12.48 -17.12 -2.61
C ASP A 43 -13.18 -16.06 -3.46
N ALA A 44 -13.05 -14.78 -3.12
CA ALA A 44 -13.60 -13.67 -3.90
C ALA A 44 -12.94 -13.54 -5.28
N ALA A 45 -11.69 -13.98 -5.43
CA ALA A 45 -10.98 -14.02 -6.71
C ALA A 45 -11.46 -15.15 -7.65
N GLY A 46 -12.28 -16.08 -7.14
CA GLY A 46 -12.89 -17.15 -7.93
C GLY A 46 -11.83 -18.04 -8.60
N PRO A 47 -11.93 -18.33 -9.91
CA PRO A 47 -11.00 -19.23 -10.60
C PRO A 47 -9.52 -18.82 -10.50
N GLU A 48 -9.21 -17.53 -10.35
CA GLU A 48 -7.83 -17.04 -10.24
C GLU A 48 -7.26 -17.18 -8.82
N GLY A 49 -8.12 -17.32 -7.80
CA GLY A 49 -7.72 -17.37 -6.40
C GLY A 49 -6.77 -18.53 -6.08
N GLY A 50 -7.02 -19.72 -6.66
CA GLY A 50 -6.17 -20.89 -6.50
C GLY A 50 -4.73 -20.62 -6.99
N ALA A 51 -4.59 -20.12 -8.21
CA ALA A 51 -3.29 -19.81 -8.80
C ALA A 51 -2.55 -18.69 -8.04
N LEU A 52 -3.27 -17.66 -7.56
CA LEU A 52 -2.68 -16.62 -6.72
C LEU A 52 -2.14 -17.19 -5.40
N ARG A 53 -2.91 -18.07 -4.73
CA ARG A 53 -2.49 -18.72 -3.50
C ARG A 53 -1.28 -19.64 -3.72
N GLU A 54 -1.31 -20.44 -4.78
CA GLU A 54 -0.21 -21.36 -5.12
C GLU A 54 1.10 -20.59 -5.34
N ASP A 55 1.07 -19.53 -6.16
CA ASP A 55 2.25 -18.69 -6.40
C ASP A 55 2.69 -17.93 -5.14
N TRP A 56 1.76 -17.47 -4.30
CA TRP A 56 2.12 -16.82 -3.04
C TRP A 56 2.89 -17.74 -2.10
N LEU A 57 2.45 -18.99 -1.95
CA LEU A 57 3.01 -19.96 -1.01
C LEU A 57 4.24 -20.70 -1.56
N ALA A 58 4.45 -20.70 -2.87
CA ALA A 58 5.60 -21.32 -3.50
C ALA A 58 6.90 -20.60 -3.16
N GLU A 59 7.97 -21.37 -2.95
CA GLU A 59 9.34 -20.82 -2.86
C GLU A 59 9.80 -20.27 -4.22
N ARG A 60 9.37 -20.93 -5.30
CA ARG A 60 9.59 -20.51 -6.68
C ARG A 60 8.23 -20.48 -7.38
N PRO A 61 7.58 -19.31 -7.47
CA PRO A 61 6.27 -19.21 -8.10
C PRO A 61 6.39 -19.47 -9.60
N ALA A 62 5.32 -19.98 -10.21
CA ALA A 62 5.22 -20.17 -11.65
C ALA A 62 5.17 -18.83 -12.39
N THR A 63 4.54 -17.82 -11.79
CA THR A 63 4.59 -16.43 -12.26
C THR A 63 5.45 -15.60 -11.31
N ASP A 64 6.41 -14.83 -11.84
CA ASP A 64 7.27 -13.97 -11.04
C ASP A 64 6.44 -13.03 -10.13
N MET A 65 6.87 -12.88 -8.87
CA MET A 65 6.16 -12.07 -7.89
C MET A 65 6.14 -10.58 -8.29
N ASP A 66 7.12 -10.11 -9.06
CA ASP A 66 7.18 -8.74 -9.58
C ASP A 66 6.21 -8.51 -10.76
N HIS A 67 5.64 -9.58 -11.33
CA HIS A 67 4.61 -9.46 -12.35
C HIS A 67 3.34 -8.82 -11.76
N VAL A 68 2.70 -7.89 -12.49
CA VAL A 68 1.55 -7.12 -11.98
C VAL A 68 0.37 -8.00 -11.55
N THR A 69 0.18 -9.14 -12.22
CA THR A 69 -0.88 -10.11 -11.89
C THR A 69 -0.60 -10.94 -10.63
N ARG A 70 0.55 -10.73 -9.97
CA ARG A 70 0.91 -11.33 -8.67
C ARG A 70 1.17 -10.29 -7.61
N SER A 71 2.04 -9.32 -7.89
CA SER A 71 2.40 -8.26 -6.95
C SER A 71 1.17 -7.53 -6.40
N GLN A 72 0.38 -6.86 -7.25
CA GLN A 72 -0.71 -5.99 -6.77
C GLN A 72 -1.85 -6.74 -6.06
N PRO A 73 -2.36 -7.88 -6.56
CA PRO A 73 -3.44 -8.60 -5.89
C PRO A 73 -2.98 -9.15 -4.54
N LEU A 74 -1.77 -9.72 -4.46
CA LEU A 74 -1.26 -10.27 -3.21
C LEU A 74 -0.86 -9.17 -2.22
N LEU A 75 -0.32 -8.04 -2.66
CA LEU A 75 -0.06 -6.89 -1.80
C LEU A 75 -1.35 -6.32 -1.22
N PHE A 76 -2.37 -6.13 -2.06
CA PHE A 76 -3.70 -5.73 -1.60
C PHE A 76 -4.25 -6.68 -0.53
N ALA A 77 -4.19 -7.99 -0.78
CA ALA A 77 -4.69 -9.00 0.13
C ALA A 77 -3.93 -9.01 1.47
N VAL A 78 -2.59 -9.00 1.43
CA VAL A 78 -1.73 -9.03 2.63
C VAL A 78 -1.90 -7.75 3.45
N ASP A 79 -1.88 -6.58 2.82
CA ASP A 79 -2.02 -5.31 3.52
C ASP A 79 -3.40 -5.19 4.19
N HIS A 80 -4.45 -5.58 3.47
CA HIS A 80 -5.81 -5.61 4.00
C HIS A 80 -5.95 -6.62 5.16
N ALA A 81 -5.37 -7.82 5.03
CA ALA A 81 -5.40 -8.85 6.08
C ALA A 81 -4.64 -8.43 7.35
N LEU A 82 -3.47 -7.78 7.20
CA LEU A 82 -2.72 -7.21 8.32
C LEU A 82 -3.45 -6.04 8.96
N GLY A 83 -4.07 -5.18 8.16
CA GLY A 83 -4.94 -4.11 8.65
C GLY A 83 -6.09 -4.67 9.50
N ARG A 84 -6.81 -5.68 9.01
CA ARG A 84 -7.88 -6.37 9.76
C ARG A 84 -7.35 -7.02 11.04
N LEU A 85 -6.17 -7.63 11.00
CA LEU A 85 -5.54 -8.20 12.18
C LEU A 85 -5.30 -7.12 13.25
N VAL A 86 -4.78 -5.95 12.88
CA VAL A 86 -4.60 -4.84 13.82
C VAL A 86 -5.93 -4.35 14.39
N LEU A 87 -6.96 -4.18 13.55
CA LEU A 87 -8.30 -3.79 14.02
C LEU A 87 -8.88 -4.82 15.00
N SER A 88 -8.67 -6.12 14.75
CA SER A 88 -9.15 -7.21 15.62
C SER A 88 -8.54 -7.18 17.02
N TRP A 89 -7.37 -6.54 17.17
CA TRP A 89 -6.73 -6.37 18.48
C TRP A 89 -7.44 -5.35 19.37
N GLY A 90 -8.43 -4.63 18.85
CA GLY A 90 -9.09 -3.51 19.50
C GLY A 90 -8.40 -2.17 19.26
N VAL A 91 -7.35 -2.15 18.43
CA VAL A 91 -6.71 -0.89 17.99
C VAL A 91 -7.68 -0.15 17.09
N ARG A 92 -7.95 1.13 17.40
CA ARG A 92 -8.76 2.03 16.58
C ARG A 92 -7.86 3.08 15.93
N PRO A 93 -7.46 2.90 14.66
CA PRO A 93 -6.65 3.89 13.96
C PRO A 93 -7.39 5.22 13.87
N ALA A 94 -6.66 6.32 14.01
CA ALA A 94 -7.15 7.66 13.71
C ALA A 94 -7.06 7.98 12.22
N ALA A 95 -6.22 7.26 11.47
CA ALA A 95 -6.05 7.46 10.03
C ALA A 95 -5.48 6.21 9.34
N LEU A 96 -5.73 6.12 8.04
CA LEU A 96 -5.08 5.20 7.10
C LEU A 96 -4.34 6.02 6.04
N LEU A 97 -3.18 5.55 5.59
CA LEU A 97 -2.44 6.13 4.47
C LEU A 97 -1.86 5.01 3.60
N GLY A 98 -2.41 4.85 2.40
CA GLY A 98 -1.97 3.84 1.44
C GLY A 98 -1.03 4.41 0.38
N HIS A 99 -0.03 3.63 -0.03
CA HIS A 99 0.89 3.95 -1.13
C HIS A 99 0.51 3.12 -2.37
N SER A 100 0.17 3.78 -3.49
CA SER A 100 -0.21 3.10 -4.73
C SER A 100 -1.33 2.06 -4.49
N ILE A 101 -1.13 0.78 -4.78
CA ILE A 101 -2.12 -0.29 -4.52
C ILE A 101 -2.58 -0.36 -3.05
N GLY A 102 -1.73 0.05 -2.10
CA GLY A 102 -2.09 0.17 -0.69
C GLY A 102 -3.21 1.18 -0.42
N GLU A 103 -3.47 2.13 -1.33
CA GLU A 103 -4.60 3.06 -1.22
C GLU A 103 -5.94 2.35 -1.44
N LEU A 104 -6.01 1.40 -2.39
CA LEU A 104 -7.19 0.53 -2.53
C LEU A 104 -7.38 -0.36 -1.30
N ALA A 105 -6.30 -0.91 -0.74
CA ALA A 105 -6.38 -1.67 0.51
C ALA A 105 -6.87 -0.79 1.67
N SER A 106 -6.43 0.48 1.74
CA SER A 106 -6.83 1.42 2.78
C SER A 106 -8.29 1.83 2.66
N ALA A 107 -8.77 2.05 1.43
CA ALA A 107 -10.15 2.37 1.13
C ALA A 107 -11.08 1.19 1.49
N THR A 108 -10.70 -0.04 1.12
CA THR A 108 -11.44 -1.26 1.50
C THR A 108 -11.47 -1.46 3.01
N LEU A 109 -10.33 -1.26 3.69
CA LEU A 109 -10.26 -1.38 5.16
C LEU A 109 -11.12 -0.33 5.88
N ALA A 110 -11.27 0.86 5.29
CA ALA A 110 -12.19 1.90 5.77
C ALA A 110 -13.66 1.64 5.40
N GLY A 111 -13.96 0.63 4.59
CA GLY A 111 -15.32 0.31 4.14
C GLY A 111 -15.80 1.12 2.94
N VAL A 112 -14.92 1.81 2.22
CA VAL A 112 -15.28 2.51 0.97
C VAL A 112 -15.77 1.53 -0.08
N PHE A 113 -15.09 0.39 -0.21
CA PHE A 113 -15.46 -0.70 -1.11
C PHE A 113 -15.77 -1.95 -0.30
N GLY A 114 -16.81 -2.68 -0.68
CA GLY A 114 -17.02 -4.05 -0.20
C GLY A 114 -15.85 -4.95 -0.60
N ARG A 115 -15.49 -5.92 0.26
CA ARG A 115 -14.31 -6.78 0.05
C ARG A 115 -14.34 -7.53 -1.29
N ARG A 116 -15.48 -8.12 -1.64
CA ARG A 116 -15.66 -8.85 -2.90
C ARG A 116 -15.50 -7.94 -4.11
N ASP A 117 -16.08 -6.75 -4.07
CA ASP A 117 -15.97 -5.79 -5.16
C ASP A 117 -14.56 -5.23 -5.28
N ALA A 118 -13.90 -4.93 -4.16
CA ALA A 118 -12.51 -4.51 -4.14
C ALA A 118 -11.59 -5.56 -4.76
N THR A 119 -11.76 -6.85 -4.42
CA THR A 119 -11.04 -7.94 -5.09
C THR A 119 -11.30 -7.94 -6.59
N GLY A 120 -12.56 -7.82 -7.03
CA GLY A 120 -12.92 -7.73 -8.44
C GLY A 120 -12.30 -6.53 -9.16
N LEU A 121 -12.23 -5.37 -8.50
CA LEU A 121 -11.59 -4.16 -9.01
C LEU A 121 -10.08 -4.32 -9.18
N VAL A 122 -9.42 -4.94 -8.19
CA VAL A 122 -7.98 -5.22 -8.25
C VAL A 122 -7.67 -6.22 -9.37
N LEU A 123 -8.46 -7.28 -9.54
CA LEU A 123 -8.26 -8.25 -10.62
C LEU A 123 -8.48 -7.63 -12.01
N ASP A 124 -9.55 -6.84 -12.20
CA ASP A 124 -9.76 -6.10 -13.45
C ASP A 124 -8.60 -5.16 -13.75
N ARG A 125 -8.15 -4.39 -12.75
CA ARG A 125 -6.99 -3.50 -12.83
C ARG A 125 -5.75 -4.23 -13.33
N VAL A 126 -5.37 -5.35 -12.72
CA VAL A 126 -4.12 -6.04 -13.10
C VAL A 126 -4.22 -6.73 -14.45
N ARG A 127 -5.39 -7.22 -14.86
CA ARG A 127 -5.59 -7.76 -16.21
C ARG A 127 -5.40 -6.69 -17.28
N ARG A 128 -5.94 -5.48 -17.05
CA ARG A 128 -5.72 -4.33 -17.94
C ARG A 128 -4.24 -3.96 -18.02
N LEU A 129 -3.57 -3.86 -16.86
CA LEU A 129 -2.18 -3.44 -16.76
C LEU A 129 -1.18 -4.49 -17.26
N ALA A 130 -1.53 -5.77 -17.24
CA ALA A 130 -0.69 -6.85 -17.78
C ALA A 130 -0.46 -6.72 -19.29
N GLY A 131 -1.37 -6.07 -20.03
CA GLY A 131 -1.23 -5.77 -21.45
C GLY A 131 -0.55 -4.44 -21.75
N ALA A 132 -0.10 -3.70 -20.73
CA ALA A 132 0.54 -2.40 -20.94
C ALA A 132 1.92 -2.55 -21.62
N PRO A 133 2.39 -1.51 -22.34
CA PRO A 133 3.74 -1.50 -22.90
C PRO A 133 4.81 -1.72 -21.81
N PRO A 134 5.94 -2.37 -22.15
CA PRO A 134 7.04 -2.52 -21.22
C PRO A 134 7.58 -1.14 -20.81
N GLY A 135 8.00 -1.07 -19.56
CA GLY A 135 8.65 0.11 -19.02
C GLY A 135 9.16 -0.20 -17.62
N GLY A 136 9.53 0.85 -16.89
CA GLY A 136 9.99 0.63 -15.54
C GLY A 136 9.99 1.86 -14.69
N MET A 137 10.67 1.72 -13.56
CA MET A 137 10.76 2.76 -12.56
C MET A 137 12.19 2.86 -12.00
N LEU A 138 12.61 4.09 -11.69
CA LEU A 138 13.94 4.42 -11.20
C LEU A 138 13.82 5.27 -9.93
N ALA A 139 14.28 4.75 -8.79
CA ALA A 139 14.41 5.53 -7.57
C ALA A 139 15.66 6.40 -7.63
N VAL A 140 15.52 7.69 -7.33
CA VAL A 140 16.57 8.70 -7.39
C VAL A 140 16.67 9.40 -6.04
N ALA A 141 17.89 9.52 -5.50
CA ALA A 141 18.17 10.26 -4.26
C ALA A 141 18.23 11.78 -4.53
N ALA A 142 17.11 12.33 -5.00
CA ALA A 142 16.94 13.72 -5.42
C ALA A 142 15.50 14.18 -5.17
N SER A 143 15.28 15.49 -5.14
CA SER A 143 13.97 16.13 -5.15
C SER A 143 13.38 16.17 -6.56
N THR A 144 12.08 16.47 -6.67
CA THR A 144 11.40 16.67 -7.96
C THR A 144 12.01 17.83 -8.76
N ALA A 145 12.44 18.90 -8.08
CA ALA A 145 13.09 20.05 -8.71
C ALA A 145 14.49 19.71 -9.25
N GLU A 146 15.25 18.87 -8.53
CA GLU A 146 16.57 18.40 -8.97
C GLU A 146 16.48 17.48 -10.20
N VAL A 147 15.45 16.62 -10.31
CA VAL A 147 15.30 15.71 -11.45
C VAL A 147 14.63 16.34 -12.67
N ALA A 148 13.80 17.38 -12.48
CA ALA A 148 13.01 17.99 -13.55
C ALA A 148 13.82 18.39 -14.81
N PRO A 149 15.03 18.97 -14.71
CA PRO A 149 15.83 19.31 -15.89
C PRO A 149 16.33 18.11 -16.69
N HIS A 150 16.28 16.90 -16.12
CA HIS A 150 16.75 15.68 -16.75
C HIS A 150 15.62 14.86 -17.39
N LEU A 151 14.34 15.23 -17.20
CA LEU A 151 13.21 14.44 -17.68
C LEU A 151 12.97 14.66 -19.19
N HIS A 152 12.89 13.57 -19.94
CA HIS A 152 12.55 13.56 -21.36
C HIS A 152 12.00 12.19 -21.79
N GLY A 153 11.46 12.10 -23.01
CA GLY A 153 11.02 10.83 -23.62
C GLY A 153 9.96 10.09 -22.80
N ASP A 154 8.92 10.81 -22.35
CA ASP A 154 7.82 10.28 -21.53
C ASP A 154 8.22 9.73 -20.14
N VAL A 155 9.44 10.05 -19.68
CA VAL A 155 9.83 9.81 -18.29
C VAL A 155 9.25 10.91 -17.40
N VAL A 156 8.47 10.51 -16.40
CA VAL A 156 7.80 11.40 -15.47
C VAL A 156 8.15 11.07 -14.02
N VAL A 157 7.78 11.95 -13.09
CA VAL A 157 7.77 11.64 -11.66
C VAL A 157 6.59 10.71 -11.37
N GLY A 158 6.88 9.46 -11.04
CA GLY A 158 5.86 8.48 -10.63
C GLY A 158 5.60 8.46 -9.12
N ALA A 159 6.57 8.85 -8.28
CA ALA A 159 6.33 9.00 -6.84
C ALA A 159 7.25 10.03 -6.17
N VAL A 160 6.73 10.69 -5.14
CA VAL A 160 7.45 11.57 -4.22
C VAL A 160 7.41 10.92 -2.83
N ASN A 161 8.42 10.11 -2.53
CA ASN A 161 8.47 9.32 -1.31
C ASN A 161 9.14 10.06 -0.16
N ALA A 162 10.06 10.99 -0.41
CA ALA A 162 10.64 11.88 0.59
C ALA A 162 11.15 13.16 -0.09
N PRO A 163 11.59 14.21 0.66
CA PRO A 163 12.03 15.47 0.06
C PRO A 163 13.16 15.31 -0.95
N ARG A 164 14.03 14.29 -0.74
CA ARG A 164 15.07 13.87 -1.68
C ARG A 164 15.02 12.36 -1.98
N GLN A 165 13.82 11.84 -2.18
CA GLN A 165 13.60 10.48 -2.67
C GLN A 165 12.41 10.47 -3.65
N THR A 166 12.73 10.62 -4.93
CA THR A 166 11.78 10.62 -6.05
C THR A 166 11.89 9.31 -6.82
N VAL A 167 10.77 8.81 -7.34
CA VAL A 167 10.76 7.69 -8.28
C VAL A 167 10.32 8.21 -9.63
N LEU A 168 11.12 7.96 -10.65
CA LEU A 168 10.80 8.22 -12.04
C LEU A 168 10.15 6.99 -12.67
N ALA A 169 9.26 7.19 -13.63
CA ALA A 169 8.60 6.12 -14.36
C ALA A 169 8.51 6.49 -15.84
N GLY A 170 8.71 5.52 -16.72
CA GLY A 170 8.62 5.74 -18.16
C GLY A 170 9.04 4.51 -18.97
N PRO A 171 9.06 4.61 -20.31
CA PRO A 171 9.52 3.54 -21.18
C PRO A 171 11.00 3.23 -20.93
N ASP A 172 11.41 1.96 -21.12
CA ASP A 172 12.74 1.50 -20.70
C ASP A 172 13.91 2.28 -21.31
N GLY A 173 13.90 2.51 -22.63
CA GLY A 173 14.96 3.25 -23.32
C GLY A 173 15.16 4.67 -22.78
N PRO A 174 14.12 5.53 -22.85
CA PRO A 174 14.17 6.86 -22.24
C PRO A 174 14.52 6.84 -20.75
N LEU A 175 13.98 5.90 -19.97
CA LEU A 175 14.27 5.80 -18.53
C LEU A 175 15.75 5.50 -18.26
N ASP A 176 16.38 4.64 -19.08
CA ASP A 176 17.79 4.32 -18.98
C ASP A 176 18.67 5.51 -19.39
N GLU A 177 18.26 6.30 -20.37
CA GLU A 177 18.93 7.55 -20.76
C GLU A 177 18.88 8.60 -19.66
N VAL A 178 17.68 8.88 -19.12
CA VAL A 178 17.50 9.79 -17.98
C VAL A 178 18.30 9.29 -16.78
N GLY A 179 18.27 7.99 -16.50
CA GLY A 179 19.05 7.39 -15.43
C GLY A 179 20.56 7.51 -15.61
N ARG A 180 21.07 7.53 -16.85
CA ARG A 180 22.50 7.77 -17.13
C ARG A 180 22.86 9.22 -16.89
N ALA A 181 22.07 10.15 -17.43
CA ALA A 181 22.27 11.58 -17.25
C ALA A 181 22.26 12.00 -15.78
N LEU A 182 21.34 11.45 -14.98
CA LEU A 182 21.29 11.69 -13.53
C LEU A 182 22.52 11.17 -12.80
N ARG A 183 23.04 9.99 -13.16
CA ARG A 183 24.27 9.45 -12.57
C ARG A 183 25.49 10.28 -12.96
N GLU A 184 25.57 10.75 -14.20
CA GLU A 184 26.62 11.67 -14.67
C GLU A 184 26.55 13.02 -13.92
N ALA A 185 25.36 13.48 -13.57
CA ALA A 185 25.13 14.64 -12.71
C ALA A 185 25.37 14.39 -11.20
N GLY A 186 25.80 13.17 -10.82
CA GLY A 186 26.17 12.82 -9.44
C GLY A 186 25.04 12.30 -8.56
N PHE A 187 23.85 12.01 -9.10
CA PHE A 187 22.74 11.47 -8.32
C PHE A 187 22.81 9.94 -8.19
N THR A 188 22.52 9.43 -6.98
CA THR A 188 22.33 8.00 -6.75
C THR A 188 21.00 7.53 -7.34
N CYS A 189 21.06 6.58 -8.28
CA CYS A 189 19.89 6.00 -8.94
C CYS A 189 19.85 4.48 -8.78
N ARG A 190 18.68 3.92 -8.48
CA ARG A 190 18.46 2.46 -8.34
C ARG A 190 17.18 2.05 -9.06
N ARG A 191 17.25 1.00 -9.89
CA ARG A 191 16.06 0.41 -10.54
C ARG A 191 15.10 -0.13 -9.48
N VAL A 192 13.81 0.12 -9.67
CA VAL A 192 12.76 -0.48 -8.84
C VAL A 192 12.33 -1.80 -9.51
N PRO A 193 12.10 -2.90 -8.75
CA PRO A 193 11.57 -4.15 -9.26
C PRO A 193 10.11 -3.98 -9.75
N SER A 194 9.99 -3.46 -10.97
CA SER A 194 8.73 -3.26 -11.69
C SER A 194 8.99 -3.37 -13.18
N LEU A 195 8.17 -4.18 -13.86
CA LEU A 195 8.15 -4.34 -15.30
C LEU A 195 7.21 -3.34 -16.00
N SER A 196 6.59 -2.46 -15.22
CA SER A 196 5.65 -1.45 -15.72
C SER A 196 6.04 -0.06 -15.20
N ALA A 197 5.79 0.94 -16.04
CA ALA A 197 5.94 2.35 -15.71
C ALA A 197 4.72 2.85 -14.91
N PHE A 198 4.49 2.31 -13.71
CA PHE A 198 3.40 2.78 -12.85
C PHE A 198 3.51 4.28 -12.59
N HIS A 199 2.36 4.91 -12.46
CA HIS A 199 2.23 6.33 -12.18
C HIS A 199 2.80 7.19 -13.31
N SER A 200 2.55 6.76 -14.55
CA SER A 200 2.92 7.49 -15.76
C SER A 200 1.80 7.48 -16.82
N PRO A 201 1.76 8.49 -17.71
CA PRO A 201 0.83 8.54 -18.84
C PRO A 201 0.90 7.34 -19.80
N VAL A 202 2.03 6.62 -19.82
CA VAL A 202 2.22 5.40 -20.64
C VAL A 202 1.15 4.34 -20.36
N LEU A 203 0.57 4.35 -19.15
CA LEU A 203 -0.47 3.41 -18.75
C LEU A 203 -1.90 3.87 -19.09
N GLU A 204 -2.11 5.11 -19.55
CA GLU A 204 -3.45 5.62 -19.91
C GLU A 204 -4.19 4.72 -20.92
N PRO A 205 -3.55 4.21 -21.99
CA PRO A 205 -4.20 3.29 -22.91
C PRO A 205 -4.72 2.01 -22.25
N ALA A 206 -3.97 1.47 -21.28
CA ALA A 206 -4.33 0.25 -20.55
C ALA A 206 -5.47 0.50 -19.55
N CYS A 207 -5.54 1.71 -18.96
CA CYS A 207 -6.58 2.09 -18.01
C CYS A 207 -7.91 2.48 -18.66
N ARG A 208 -8.03 2.50 -19.99
CA ARG A 208 -9.30 2.79 -20.68
C ARG A 208 -10.40 1.83 -20.22
N GLY A 209 -11.59 2.38 -19.94
CA GLY A 209 -12.75 1.63 -19.44
C GLY A 209 -12.71 1.27 -17.95
N ALA A 210 -11.62 1.52 -17.22
CA ALA A 210 -11.55 1.20 -15.79
C ALA A 210 -12.59 1.99 -14.96
N ALA A 211 -12.90 3.23 -15.36
CA ALA A 211 -13.89 4.06 -14.68
C ALA A 211 -15.31 3.46 -14.71
N GLU A 212 -15.67 2.75 -15.78
CA GLU A 212 -16.95 2.05 -15.89
C GLU A 212 -17.04 0.92 -14.86
N ARG A 213 -15.93 0.19 -14.65
CA ARG A 213 -15.86 -0.86 -13.64
C ARG A 213 -15.99 -0.29 -12.23
N PHE A 214 -15.34 0.82 -11.93
CA PHE A 214 -15.54 1.52 -10.65
C PHE A 214 -16.98 1.98 -10.52
N ALA A 215 -17.56 2.63 -11.54
CA ALA A 215 -18.93 3.14 -11.51
C ALA A 215 -20.00 2.08 -11.22
N ALA A 216 -19.73 0.81 -11.55
CA ALA A 216 -20.62 -0.33 -11.30
C ALA A 216 -20.53 -0.92 -9.87
N VAL A 217 -19.63 -0.41 -9.03
CA VAL A 217 -19.44 -0.84 -7.65
C VAL A 217 -19.95 0.23 -6.69
N ASP A 218 -20.68 -0.21 -5.66
CA ASP A 218 -21.13 0.67 -4.59
C ASP A 218 -19.93 1.23 -3.81
N ARG A 219 -19.98 2.53 -3.53
CA ARG A 219 -18.95 3.26 -2.79
C ARG A 219 -19.57 3.93 -1.58
N HIS A 220 -19.02 3.68 -0.41
CA HIS A 220 -19.55 4.16 0.86
C HIS A 220 -18.64 5.21 1.51
N ALA A 221 -19.23 5.97 2.44
CA ALA A 221 -18.43 6.86 3.28
C ALA A 221 -17.49 6.03 4.17
N PRO A 222 -16.22 6.45 4.33
CA PRO A 222 -15.24 5.69 5.07
C PRO A 222 -15.52 5.77 6.57
N SER A 223 -15.43 4.63 7.25
CA SER A 223 -15.52 4.51 8.71
C SER A 223 -14.26 5.01 9.44
N LEU A 224 -13.14 5.15 8.71
CA LEU A 224 -11.85 5.64 9.19
C LEU A 224 -11.34 6.71 8.22
N PRO A 225 -10.73 7.83 8.69
CA PRO A 225 -10.11 8.80 7.80
C PRO A 225 -9.04 8.16 6.89
N VAL A 226 -9.13 8.36 5.59
CA VAL A 226 -8.15 7.86 4.60
C VAL A 226 -7.41 9.05 4.01
N HIS A 227 -6.11 9.15 4.27
CA HIS A 227 -5.23 10.09 3.58
C HIS A 227 -4.84 9.50 2.22
N SER A 228 -5.15 10.23 1.17
CA SER A 228 -4.80 9.84 -0.19
C SER A 228 -3.37 10.23 -0.50
N ALA A 229 -2.60 9.25 -0.96
CA ALA A 229 -1.29 9.51 -1.55
C ALA A 229 -1.40 10.02 -3.00
N TYR A 230 -2.60 10.31 -3.50
CA TYR A 230 -2.81 10.95 -4.79
C TYR A 230 -3.11 12.44 -4.64
N THR A 231 -4.03 12.82 -3.74
CA THR A 231 -4.36 14.23 -3.49
C THR A 231 -3.50 14.89 -2.41
N ALA A 232 -2.74 14.10 -1.65
CA ALA A 232 -2.03 14.51 -0.44
C ALA A 232 -2.96 15.10 0.65
N ALA A 233 -4.25 14.75 0.61
CA ALA A 233 -5.27 15.19 1.55
C ALA A 233 -6.13 14.01 2.02
N VAL A 234 -6.96 14.23 3.03
CA VAL A 234 -8.00 13.26 3.43
C VAL A 234 -9.00 13.12 2.28
N LEU A 235 -9.34 11.89 1.90
CA LEU A 235 -10.35 11.60 0.90
C LEU A 235 -11.68 12.27 1.26
N THR A 236 -12.20 13.05 0.32
CA THR A 236 -13.52 13.65 0.44
C THR A 236 -14.58 12.72 -0.14
N ARG A 237 -15.85 13.01 0.16
CA ARG A 237 -16.96 12.29 -0.47
C ARG A 237 -16.93 12.42 -2.00
N SER A 238 -16.53 13.58 -2.52
CA SER A 238 -16.41 13.81 -3.97
C SER A 238 -15.33 12.95 -4.61
N ASP A 239 -14.17 12.78 -3.94
CA ASP A 239 -13.10 11.92 -4.44
C ASP A 239 -13.55 10.46 -4.48
N ILE A 240 -14.25 10.03 -3.42
CA ILE A 240 -14.76 8.66 -3.31
C ILE A 240 -15.81 8.39 -4.40
N ASP A 241 -16.78 9.27 -4.58
CA ASP A 241 -17.88 9.05 -5.51
C ASP A 241 -17.43 9.11 -6.98
N ASP A 242 -16.29 9.74 -7.30
CA ASP A 242 -15.75 9.84 -8.65
C ASP A 242 -15.05 8.54 -9.11
N PRO A 243 -15.61 7.80 -10.09
CA PRO A 243 -14.93 6.61 -10.63
C PRO A 243 -13.60 6.93 -11.32
N LEU A 244 -13.45 8.14 -11.88
CA LEU A 244 -12.21 8.54 -12.56
C LEU A 244 -11.05 8.74 -11.58
N PHE A 245 -11.33 9.17 -10.35
CA PHE A 245 -10.34 9.26 -9.28
C PHE A 245 -9.59 7.93 -9.12
N TRP A 246 -10.35 6.84 -8.95
CA TRP A 246 -9.79 5.51 -8.77
C TRP A 246 -9.18 4.92 -10.04
N ALA A 247 -9.84 5.13 -11.19
CA ALA A 247 -9.38 4.62 -12.48
C ALA A 247 -8.04 5.24 -12.92
N ARG A 248 -7.76 6.50 -12.51
CA ARG A 248 -6.52 7.21 -12.84
C ARG A 248 -5.36 6.90 -11.89
N GLN A 249 -5.60 6.21 -10.78
CA GLN A 249 -4.55 5.94 -9.80
C GLN A 249 -3.29 5.24 -10.37
N PRO A 250 -3.39 4.29 -11.35
CA PRO A 250 -2.20 3.73 -11.98
C PRO A 250 -1.41 4.72 -12.85
N VAL A 251 -1.99 5.84 -13.30
CA VAL A 251 -1.34 6.82 -14.19
C VAL A 251 -0.83 8.05 -13.46
N ALA A 252 -1.42 8.36 -12.31
CA ALA A 252 -1.11 9.53 -11.53
C ALA A 252 0.05 9.32 -10.54
N PRO A 253 0.84 10.37 -10.22
CA PRO A 253 1.96 10.26 -9.28
C PRO A 253 1.51 9.94 -7.85
N VAL A 254 2.32 9.15 -7.13
CA VAL A 254 2.14 8.90 -5.69
C VAL A 254 2.85 9.98 -4.87
N LEU A 255 2.10 10.86 -4.24
CA LEU A 255 2.51 11.91 -3.32
C LEU A 255 2.57 11.43 -1.85
N PHE A 256 3.28 10.34 -1.58
CA PHE A 256 3.35 9.76 -0.24
C PHE A 256 3.92 10.71 0.82
N TRP A 257 5.02 11.40 0.52
CA TRP A 257 5.61 12.34 1.48
C TRP A 257 4.69 13.52 1.80
N PRO A 258 4.13 14.23 0.81
CA PRO A 258 3.10 15.25 1.07
C PRO A 258 1.92 14.72 1.89
N ALA A 259 1.42 13.51 1.60
CA ALA A 259 0.31 12.92 2.36
C ALA A 259 0.71 12.61 3.82
N LEU A 260 1.94 12.14 4.06
CA LEU A 260 2.50 11.92 5.39
C LEU A 260 2.68 13.24 6.16
N GLU A 261 3.11 14.31 5.49
CA GLU A 261 3.18 15.65 6.08
C GLU A 261 1.78 16.14 6.47
N GLY A 262 0.79 15.97 5.60
CA GLY A 262 -0.61 16.31 5.90
C GLY A 262 -1.15 15.53 7.11
N LEU A 263 -0.88 14.23 7.19
CA LEU A 263 -1.23 13.40 8.35
C LEU A 263 -0.56 13.90 9.63
N LEU A 264 0.75 14.12 9.63
CA LEU A 264 1.50 14.53 10.82
C LEU A 264 1.30 16.01 11.19
N ALA A 265 0.73 16.82 10.30
CA ALA A 265 0.27 18.17 10.62
C ALA A 265 -0.98 18.16 11.54
N THR A 266 -1.75 17.07 11.57
CA THR A 266 -2.91 16.92 12.47
C THR A 266 -2.53 16.54 13.91
N GLY A 267 -1.27 16.16 14.13
CA GLY A 267 -0.75 15.79 15.44
C GLY A 267 0.30 14.69 15.36
N ASP A 268 0.85 14.35 16.53
CA ASP A 268 1.79 13.24 16.66
C ASP A 268 1.08 11.88 16.61
N HIS A 269 1.73 10.89 16.02
CA HIS A 269 1.12 9.58 15.75
C HIS A 269 2.09 8.43 16.04
N LEU A 270 1.51 7.26 16.36
CA LEU A 270 2.16 5.97 16.22
C LEU A 270 1.84 5.44 14.81
N LEU A 271 2.80 5.56 13.90
CA LEU A 271 2.69 5.05 12.54
C LEU A 271 2.97 3.54 12.54
N VAL A 272 2.03 2.74 12.04
CA VAL A 272 2.15 1.28 11.98
C VAL A 272 2.07 0.83 10.53
N GLU A 273 3.17 0.32 9.97
CA GLU A 273 3.17 -0.24 8.62
C GLU A 273 2.57 -1.65 8.64
N VAL A 274 1.44 -1.82 7.95
CA VAL A 274 0.64 -3.05 7.85
C VAL A 274 0.78 -3.63 6.44
N GLY A 275 1.97 -4.15 6.16
CA GLY A 275 2.29 -4.79 4.89
C GLY A 275 3.64 -5.48 4.96
N PRO A 276 4.10 -6.10 3.86
CA PRO A 276 5.39 -6.75 3.82
C PRO A 276 6.52 -5.73 3.79
N GLY A 277 7.69 -6.12 4.29
CA GLY A 277 8.85 -5.23 4.35
C GLY A 277 8.72 -4.10 5.38
N GLN A 278 9.51 -3.05 5.18
CA GLN A 278 9.54 -1.86 6.05
C GLN A 278 9.77 -0.58 5.24
N GLY A 279 9.29 -0.54 4.00
CA GLY A 279 9.60 0.53 3.04
C GLY A 279 9.06 1.87 3.50
N LEU A 280 7.78 1.93 3.86
CA LEU A 280 7.14 3.15 4.31
C LEU A 280 7.66 3.57 5.69
N SER A 281 7.96 2.62 6.57
CA SER A 281 8.55 2.88 7.89
C SER A 281 9.93 3.53 7.77
N GLN A 282 10.77 3.06 6.84
CA GLN A 282 12.09 3.66 6.60
C GLN A 282 11.98 5.10 6.11
N VAL A 283 11.00 5.39 5.27
CA VAL A 283 10.70 6.76 4.82
C VAL A 283 10.17 7.60 5.98
N ALA A 284 9.16 7.12 6.71
CA ALA A 284 8.53 7.84 7.81
C ALA A 284 9.51 8.18 8.94
N ARG A 285 10.49 7.32 9.22
CA ARG A 285 11.58 7.60 10.19
C ARG A 285 12.43 8.83 9.85
N ARG A 286 12.40 9.29 8.60
CA ARG A 286 13.10 10.53 8.18
C ARG A 286 12.29 11.79 8.48
N HIS A 287 10.98 11.67 8.75
CA HIS A 287 10.12 12.81 9.04
C HIS A 287 10.57 13.50 10.34
N PRO A 288 10.60 14.85 10.38
CA PRO A 288 11.05 15.58 11.56
C PRO A 288 10.32 15.22 12.87
N ALA A 289 9.01 14.97 12.82
CA ALA A 289 8.24 14.52 14.00
C ALA A 289 8.74 13.18 14.56
N VAL A 290 9.11 12.24 13.68
CA VAL A 290 9.66 10.94 14.12
C VAL A 290 11.10 11.08 14.59
N ARG A 291 11.92 11.88 13.91
CA ARG A 291 13.32 12.13 14.31
C ARG A 291 13.43 12.83 15.67
N ARG A 292 12.47 13.70 15.99
CA ARG A 292 12.39 14.39 17.29
C ARG A 292 11.75 13.53 18.38
N GLY A 293 11.21 12.36 18.04
CA GLY A 293 10.57 11.44 18.98
C GLY A 293 9.16 11.88 19.43
N THR A 294 8.53 12.84 18.73
CA THR A 294 7.15 13.21 19.02
C THR A 294 6.18 12.20 18.39
N SER A 295 6.50 11.69 17.20
CA SER A 295 5.87 10.51 16.58
C SER A 295 6.77 9.28 16.63
N ALA A 296 6.18 8.09 16.49
CA ALA A 296 6.88 6.81 16.48
C ALA A 296 6.48 5.94 15.28
N VAL A 297 7.33 4.96 14.93
CA VAL A 297 7.11 4.05 13.79
C VAL A 297 7.30 2.60 14.20
N VAL A 298 6.32 1.75 13.92
CA VAL A 298 6.34 0.29 14.10
C VAL A 298 6.07 -0.36 12.74
N SER A 299 6.75 -1.47 12.46
CA SER A 299 6.51 -2.28 11.26
C SER A 299 6.10 -3.67 11.72
N LEU A 300 5.05 -4.24 11.14
CA LEU A 300 4.56 -5.56 11.57
C LEU A 300 5.46 -6.71 11.08
N LEU A 301 6.07 -6.55 9.90
CA LEU A 301 6.83 -7.60 9.23
C LEU A 301 8.34 -7.29 9.18
N PRO A 302 9.19 -8.31 8.94
CA PRO A 302 10.62 -8.13 8.75
C PRO A 302 10.94 -7.23 7.55
N ALA A 303 12.10 -6.58 7.58
CA ALA A 303 12.56 -5.72 6.47
C ALA A 303 13.00 -6.51 5.22
N ARG A 304 13.25 -7.81 5.35
CA ARG A 304 13.71 -8.69 4.27
C ARG A 304 13.01 -10.05 4.40
N PRO A 305 12.85 -10.79 3.28
CA PRO A 305 12.34 -12.14 3.31
C PRO A 305 13.16 -13.02 4.27
N GLY A 306 12.48 -13.93 4.94
CA GLY A 306 13.07 -14.87 5.88
C GLY A 306 12.20 -16.12 6.03
N PRO A 307 12.59 -17.04 6.93
CA PRO A 307 11.75 -18.19 7.23
C PRO A 307 10.41 -17.75 7.87
N PRO A 308 9.34 -18.56 7.77
CA PRO A 308 8.02 -18.25 8.34
C PRO A 308 8.02 -17.81 9.82
N GLU A 309 8.95 -18.34 10.62
CA GLU A 309 9.16 -17.97 12.03
C GLU A 309 9.50 -16.49 12.20
N ALA A 310 10.17 -15.88 11.20
CA ALA A 310 10.58 -14.48 11.24
C ALA A 310 9.37 -13.54 11.17
N ASP A 311 8.34 -13.89 10.38
CA ASP A 311 7.10 -13.11 10.31
C ASP A 311 6.40 -13.08 11.68
N ARG A 312 6.28 -14.25 12.32
CA ARG A 312 5.67 -14.38 13.65
C ARG A 312 6.46 -13.63 14.72
N ALA A 313 7.80 -13.78 14.72
CA ALA A 313 8.65 -13.07 15.66
C ALA A 313 8.60 -11.54 15.49
N ALA A 314 8.55 -11.05 14.24
CA ALA A 314 8.38 -9.63 13.95
C ALA A 314 7.01 -9.12 14.43
N LEU A 315 5.94 -9.89 14.21
CA LEU A 315 4.60 -9.57 14.68
C LEU A 315 4.55 -9.47 16.21
N GLU A 316 5.14 -10.42 16.95
CA GLU A 316 5.23 -10.35 18.41
C GLU A 316 5.97 -9.10 18.89
N ALA A 317 7.11 -8.79 18.27
CA ALA A 317 7.86 -7.59 18.59
C ALA A 317 7.05 -6.31 18.32
N ALA A 318 6.29 -6.28 17.23
CA ALA A 318 5.40 -5.17 16.90
C ALA A 318 4.26 -5.03 17.92
N VAL A 319 3.62 -6.13 18.31
CA VAL A 319 2.58 -6.15 19.35
C VAL A 319 3.11 -5.64 20.68
N ALA A 320 4.30 -6.06 21.10
CA ALA A 320 4.92 -5.57 22.33
C ALA A 320 5.14 -4.04 22.28
N ARG A 321 5.56 -3.51 21.13
CA ARG A 321 5.75 -2.06 20.93
C ARG A 321 4.44 -1.28 20.89
N ILE A 322 3.40 -1.82 20.27
CA ILE A 322 2.06 -1.21 20.24
C ILE A 322 1.48 -1.16 21.67
N ARG A 323 1.62 -2.24 22.45
CA ARG A 323 1.24 -2.28 23.87
C ARG A 323 2.02 -1.29 24.71
N ALA A 324 3.35 -1.20 24.53
CA ALA A 324 4.19 -0.25 25.25
C ALA A 324 3.84 1.21 24.92
N ALA A 325 3.29 1.47 23.73
CA ALA A 325 2.77 2.79 23.34
C ALA A 325 1.37 3.10 23.91
N GLY A 326 0.81 2.22 24.75
CA GLY A 326 -0.46 2.42 25.46
C GLY A 326 -1.70 1.93 24.71
N HIS A 327 -1.53 1.15 23.64
CA HIS A 327 -2.65 0.56 22.91
C HIS A 327 -2.88 -0.88 23.36
N PRO A 328 -4.03 -1.22 23.95
CA PRO A 328 -4.32 -2.60 24.31
C PRO A 328 -4.36 -3.46 23.05
N VAL A 329 -3.75 -4.64 23.12
CA VAL A 329 -3.79 -5.64 22.06
C VAL A 329 -4.43 -6.90 22.63
N THR A 330 -5.68 -7.14 22.26
CA THR A 330 -6.45 -8.33 22.64
C THR A 330 -6.49 -9.28 21.46
N ARG A 331 -5.75 -10.39 21.52
CA ARG A 331 -5.83 -11.42 20.48
C ARG A 331 -7.04 -12.30 20.76
N THR A 332 -8.17 -11.99 20.15
CA THR A 332 -9.33 -12.90 20.14
C THR A 332 -9.06 -14.03 19.15
N ALA A 333 -9.53 -15.25 19.48
CA ALA A 333 -9.43 -16.40 18.58
C ALA A 333 -10.36 -16.29 17.36
N ALA A 334 -11.29 -15.34 17.36
CA ALA A 334 -12.28 -15.11 16.29
C ALA A 334 -12.22 -13.66 15.79
N ALA A 335 -12.34 -13.49 14.47
CA ALA A 335 -12.54 -12.19 13.85
C ALA A 335 -13.95 -11.66 14.20
N PRO A 336 -14.11 -10.40 14.62
CA PRO A 336 -15.43 -9.78 14.62
C PRO A 336 -15.89 -9.63 13.16
N ASP A 337 -17.13 -10.05 12.88
CA ASP A 337 -17.76 -9.92 11.57
C ASP A 337 -18.33 -8.49 11.43
N PRO A 338 -17.88 -7.67 10.46
CA PRO A 338 -18.41 -6.33 10.29
C PRO A 338 -19.56 -6.25 9.27
N GLU A 339 -20.11 -7.36 8.76
CA GLU A 339 -21.16 -7.34 7.74
C GLU A 339 -22.61 -7.13 8.24
N GLU A 340 -22.84 -6.80 9.52
CA GLU A 340 -24.17 -6.29 9.93
C GLU A 340 -24.28 -4.79 9.68
N HIS A 341 -24.54 -4.42 8.43
CA HIS A 341 -25.26 -3.18 8.15
C HIS A 341 -26.68 -3.33 8.71
N PRO A 342 -27.12 -2.51 9.69
CA PRO A 342 -28.52 -2.49 10.04
C PRO A 342 -29.27 -1.91 8.85
N VAL A 343 -30.12 -2.74 8.23
CA VAL A 343 -31.22 -2.27 7.39
C VAL A 343 -32.11 -1.42 8.28
N THR A 344 -31.89 -0.11 8.27
CA THR A 344 -32.86 0.84 8.85
C THR A 344 -34.05 0.89 7.92
N THR A 345 -35.10 0.14 8.26
CA THR A 345 -36.45 0.38 7.77
C THR A 345 -37.04 1.58 8.51
N ALA A 346 -37.22 2.68 7.78
CA ALA A 346 -38.25 3.69 8.03
C ALA A 346 -38.63 4.35 6.70
#